data_AF-A0A6H2A5F5-F1
#
_entry.id   AF-A0A6H2A5F5-F1
#
_cell.length_a   1.000
_cell.length_b   1.000
_cell.length_c   1.000
_cell.angle_alpha   90.00
_cell.angle_beta   90.00
_cell.angle_gamma   90.00
#
_symmetry.space_group_name_H-M   'P 1'
#
loop_
_entity.id
_entity.type
_entity.pdbx_description
1 polymer ?
#
loop_
_entity_poly.entity_id
_entity_poly.type
_entity_poly.pdbx_seq_one_letter_code
_entity_poly.pdbx_strand_id
1 'polypeptide(L)' 'MDKKDIKIGMKVQLAGRVAEVVKVWGTRAKVRAAGESRHWVKILGLKEITQEGGNE' A
#
# COMPACT_ATOMS: atom_id res chain seq x y z
N MET A 1 -7.59 -12.25 12.63
CA MET A 1 -7.23 -10.95 12.01
C MET A 1 -6.00 -11.22 11.17
N ASP A 2 -6.26 -11.61 9.92
CA ASP A 2 -5.26 -12.05 8.97
C ASP A 2 -4.20 -10.96 8.78
N LYS A 3 -2.97 -11.24 9.23
CA LYS A 3 -1.83 -10.37 8.99
C LYS A 3 -1.51 -10.47 7.50
N LYS A 4 -2.22 -9.71 6.66
CA LYS A 4 -1.88 -9.57 5.25
C LYS A 4 -0.48 -8.96 5.18
N ASP A 5 0.49 -9.75 4.74
CA ASP A 5 1.88 -9.32 4.58
C ASP A 5 1.94 -8.25 3.48
N ILE A 6 2.03 -6.98 3.89
CA ILE A 6 2.33 -5.88 2.96
C ILE A 6 3.75 -6.08 2.42
N LYS A 7 3.89 -6.08 1.09
CA LYS A 7 5.16 -6.26 0.38
C LYS A 7 5.51 -5.01 -0.42
N ILE A 8 6.80 -4.85 -0.67
CA ILE A 8 7.32 -3.81 -1.57
C ILE A 8 6.78 -4.07 -2.98
N GLY A 9 6.35 -3.01 -3.67
CA GLY A 9 5.71 -3.06 -5.00
C GLY A 9 4.18 -3.20 -4.97
N MET A 10 3.57 -3.42 -3.80
CA MET A 10 2.11 -3.51 -3.70
C MET A 10 1.45 -2.13 -3.81
N LYS A 11 0.33 -2.06 -4.53
CA LYS A 11 -0.55 -0.89 -4.55
C LYS A 11 -1.57 -0.98 -3.43
N VAL A 12 -1.68 0.07 -2.65
CA VAL A 12 -2.56 0.20 -1.49
C VAL A 12 -3.40 1.46 -1.61
N GLN A 13 -4.61 1.43 -1.07
CA GLN A 13 -5.46 2.61 -0.94
C GLN A 13 -5.16 3.32 0.37
N LEU A 14 -4.78 4.59 0.29
CA LEU A 14 -4.54 5.45 1.42
C LEU A 14 -5.40 6.70 1.28
N ALA A 15 -6.34 6.91 2.21
CA ALA A 15 -7.21 8.10 2.26
C ALA A 15 -7.88 8.44 0.91
N GLY A 16 -8.36 7.41 0.19
CA GLY A 16 -9.01 7.56 -1.12
C GLY A 16 -8.05 7.68 -2.31
N ARG A 17 -6.73 7.63 -2.11
CA ARG A 17 -5.72 7.67 -3.17
C ARG A 17 -4.98 6.34 -3.30
N VAL A 18 -4.48 6.05 -4.48
CA VAL A 18 -3.60 4.89 -4.73
C VAL A 18 -2.16 5.26 -4.42
N ALA A 19 -1.51 4.44 -3.61
CA ALA A 19 -0.09 4.57 -3.30
C ALA A 19 0.63 3.23 -3.47
N GLU A 20 1.89 3.26 -3.85
CA GLU A 20 2.74 2.07 -3.97
C GLU A 20 3.64 1.94 -2.74
N VAL A 21 3.75 0.73 -2.20
CA VAL A 21 4.65 0.41 -1.08
C VAL A 21 6.08 0.34 -1.60
N VAL A 22 6.93 1.25 -1.15
CA VAL A 22 8.35 1.28 -1.56
C VAL A 22 9.29 0.69 -0.52
N LYS A 23 8.85 0.59 0.74
CA LYS A 23 9.63 -0.04 1.83
C LYS A 23 8.71 -0.53 2.93
N VAL A 24 9.07 -1.63 3.58
CA VAL A 24 8.37 -2.13 4.77
C VAL A 24 9.35 -2.19 5.92
N TRP A 25 8.91 -1.76 7.10
CA TRP A 25 9.72 -1.76 8.31
C TRP A 25 8.83 -2.00 9.53
N GLY A 26 8.86 -3.24 10.03
CA GLY A 26 8.00 -3.69 11.13
C GLY A 26 6.52 -3.48 10.79
N THR A 27 5.83 -2.65 11.57
CA THR A 27 4.40 -2.34 11.41
C THR A 27 4.12 -1.10 10.55
N ARG A 28 5.17 -0.52 9.93
CA ARG A 28 5.06 0.65 9.06
C ARG A 28 5.52 0.31 7.64
N ALA A 29 4.87 0.93 6.67
CA ALA A 29 5.27 0.90 5.28
C ALA A 29 5.57 2.32 4.82
N LYS A 30 6.62 2.50 4.03
CA LYS A 30 6.85 3.72 3.28
C LYS A 30 6.12 3.56 1.96
N VAL A 31 5.23 4.50 1.66
CA VAL A 31 4.43 4.50 0.45
C VAL A 31 4.72 5.74 -0.40
N ARG A 32 4.47 5.63 -1.70
CA ARG A 32 4.55 6.72 -2.67
C ARG A 32 3.23 6.81 -3.42
N ALA A 33 2.49 7.91 -3.22
CA ALA A 33 1.34 8.23 -4.06
C ALA A 33 1.80 8.92 -5.35
N ALA A 34 1.03 8.75 -6.42
CA ALA A 34 1.33 9.40 -7.70
C ALA A 34 1.32 10.92 -7.55
N GLY A 35 2.42 11.58 -7.95
CA GLY A 35 2.58 13.03 -7.84
C GLY A 35 2.96 13.55 -6.44
N GLU A 36 3.17 12.68 -5.46
CA GLU A 36 3.40 13.06 -4.06
C GLU A 36 4.75 12.58 -3.52
N SER A 37 5.19 13.23 -2.43
CA SER A 37 6.37 12.82 -1.67
C SER A 37 6.16 11.52 -0.88
N ARG A 38 7.23 10.74 -0.74
CA ARG A 38 7.21 9.45 -0.02
C ARG A 38 7.01 9.67 1.48
N HIS A 39 6.04 8.99 2.08
CA HIS A 39 5.74 9.11 3.52
C HIS A 39 5.52 7.75 4.18
N TRP A 40 5.67 7.70 5.50
CA TRP A 40 5.50 6.47 6.29
C TRP A 40 4.07 6.37 6.81
N VAL A 41 3.48 5.18 6.70
CA VAL A 41 2.10 4.87 7.11
C VAL A 41 2.07 3.57 7.90
N LYS A 42 1.09 3.42 8.80
CA LYS A 42 0.89 2.17 9.54
C LYS A 42 0.19 1.14 8.65
N ILE A 43 0.71 -0.08 8.64
CA ILE A 43 0.19 -1.19 7.83
C ILE A 43 -1.26 -1.51 8.15
N LEU A 44 -1.65 -1.42 9.44
CA LEU A 44 -3.01 -1.73 9.91
C LEU A 44 -4.11 -0.84 9.29
N GLY A 45 -3.77 0.30 8.70
CA GLY A 45 -4.72 1.20 8.03
C GLY A 45 -4.71 1.09 6.51
N LEU A 46 -3.88 0.21 5.94
CA LEU A 46 -3.76 0.05 4.49
C LEU A 46 -4.74 -1.01 4.01
N LYS A 47 -5.54 -0.64 3.00
CA LYS A 47 -6.29 -1.60 2.21
C LYS A 47 -5.50 -1.92 0.96
N GLU A 48 -5.19 -3.19 0.75
CA GLU A 48 -4.66 -3.66 -0.53
C GLU A 48 -5.70 -3.35 -1.61
N ILE A 49 -5.24 -2.72 -2.69
CA ILE A 49 -6.04 -2.67 -3.90
C ILE A 49 -5.61 -3.89 -4.70
N THR A 50 -6.38 -4.96 -4.57
CA THR A 50 -6.32 -6.02 -5.58
C THR A 50 -6.80 -5.37 -6.85
N GLN A 51 -5.87 -5.00 -7.73
CA GLN A 51 -6.23 -4.68 -9.09
C GLN A 51 -6.65 -6.03 -9.69
N GLU A 52 -7.92 -6.42 -9.49
CA GLU A 52 -8.59 -7.37 -10.36
C GLU A 52 -8.65 -6.71 -11.73
N GLY A 53 -7.52 -6.78 -12.44
CA GLY A 53 -7.54 -6.76 -13.89
C GLY A 53 -8.23 -8.05 -14.30
N GLY A 54 -9.56 -8.01 -14.33
CA GLY A 54 -10.37 -8.91 -15.13
C GLY A 54 -9.86 -8.78 -16.56
N ASN A 55 -9.02 -9.72 -16.94
CA ASN A 55 -8.76 -10.06 -18.32
C ASN A 55 -9.97 -10.87 -18.78
N GLU A 56 -10.95 -10.20 -19.38
CA GLU A 56 -11.95 -10.83 -20.25
C GLU A 56 -11.97 -10.09 -21.58
#